data_AF-A0A523V0S7-F1
#
_entry.id   AF-A0A523V0S7-F1
#
_cell.length_a   1.000
_cell.length_b   1.000
_cell.length_c   1.000
_cell.angle_alpha   90.00
_cell.angle_beta   90.00
_cell.angle_gamma   90.00
#
_symmetry.space_group_name_H-M   'P 1'
#
loop_
_entity.id
_entity.type
_entity.pdbx_description
1 polymer ?
#
loop_
_entity_poly.entity_id
_entity_poly.type
_entity_poly.pdbx_seq_one_letter_code
_entity_poly.pdbx_strand_id
1 'polypeptide(L)'
;MGEIVRKRKNISRYFVIIIIIVVTIVYMVPLLYIVTTSFKSWSDIQQVPPTITFKPSLGAYIRIFTSRVVYPVGTEFTEEELARMKWYERIVYEETGEKIVRIGDLPRRYLNSVIIASASTALTIILGTMAAYGFSRFKIRGKDDLLFFILSTRMLPPVVVIIPVFLMFRYLN
;
A
#
# COMPACT_ATOMS: atom_id res chain seq x y z
N MET A 1 -38.01 25.81 28.88
CA MET A 1 -37.93 25.14 27.55
C MET A 1 -36.50 24.95 27.03
N GLY A 2 -35.58 25.93 27.17
CA GLY A 2 -34.23 25.88 26.56
C GLY A 2 -33.23 24.85 27.10
N GLU A 3 -33.28 24.52 28.39
CA GLU A 3 -32.34 23.54 28.99
C GLU A 3 -32.59 22.09 28.52
N ILE A 4 -33.84 21.70 28.34
CA ILE A 4 -34.23 20.36 27.88
C ILE A 4 -33.76 20.14 26.43
N VAL A 5 -33.90 21.15 25.57
CA VAL A 5 -33.41 21.13 24.18
C VAL A 5 -31.88 21.02 24.14
N ARG A 6 -31.16 21.74 25.00
CA ARG A 6 -29.69 21.69 25.12
C ARG A 6 -29.21 20.31 25.62
N LYS A 7 -29.88 19.72 26.61
CA LYS A 7 -29.56 18.38 27.14
C LYS A 7 -29.76 17.28 26.10
N ARG A 8 -30.85 17.34 25.32
CA ARG A 8 -31.13 16.40 24.21
C ARG A 8 -30.08 16.49 23.08
N LYS A 9 -29.63 17.71 22.74
CA LYS A 9 -28.57 17.94 21.74
C LYS A 9 -27.20 17.43 22.20
N ASN A 10 -26.89 17.54 23.49
CA ASN A 10 -25.65 17.00 24.06
C ASN A 10 -25.64 15.46 24.07
N ILE A 11 -26.74 14.81 24.46
CA ILE A 11 -26.86 13.35 24.45
C ILE A 11 -26.71 12.80 23.02
N SER A 12 -27.33 13.45 22.03
CA SER A 12 -27.18 13.11 20.61
C SER A 12 -25.72 13.25 20.14
N ARG A 13 -25.00 14.30 20.58
CA ARG A 13 -23.59 14.49 20.26
C ARG A 13 -22.70 13.39 20.84
N TYR A 14 -22.88 13.01 22.11
CA TYR A 14 -22.10 11.94 22.73
C TYR A 14 -22.33 10.60 22.02
N PHE A 15 -23.58 10.30 21.66
CA PHE A 15 -23.91 9.10 20.89
C PHE A 15 -23.18 9.07 19.53
N VAL A 16 -23.21 10.17 18.78
CA VAL A 16 -22.48 10.29 17.50
C VAL A 16 -20.97 10.13 17.69
N ILE A 17 -20.39 10.74 18.74
CA ILE A 17 -18.96 10.60 19.03
C ILE A 17 -18.59 9.14 19.35
N ILE A 18 -19.40 8.45 20.16
CA ILE A 18 -19.17 7.04 20.49
C ILE A 18 -19.21 6.19 19.22
N ILE A 19 -20.18 6.42 18.33
CA ILE A 19 -20.26 5.73 17.03
C ILE A 19 -19.00 5.99 16.20
N ILE A 20 -18.55 7.25 16.07
CA ILE A 20 -17.36 7.59 15.31
C ILE A 20 -16.12 6.91 15.89
N ILE A 21 -15.98 6.85 17.22
CA ILE A 21 -14.87 6.17 17.90
C ILE A 21 -14.91 4.67 17.60
N VAL A 22 -16.07 4.03 17.75
CA VAL A 22 -16.22 2.60 17.47
C VAL A 22 -15.90 2.29 16.01
N VAL A 23 -16.43 3.08 15.07
CA VAL A 23 -16.14 2.94 13.64
C VAL A 23 -14.65 3.11 13.38
N THR A 24 -14.02 4.14 13.94
CA THR A 24 -12.57 4.37 13.81
C THR A 24 -11.77 3.18 14.32
N ILE A 25 -12.12 2.63 15.48
CA ILE A 25 -11.45 1.45 16.05
C ILE A 25 -11.57 0.26 15.10
N VAL A 26 -12.77 -0.01 14.57
CA VAL A 26 -13.00 -1.11 13.61
C VAL A 26 -12.11 -0.95 12.37
N TYR A 27 -12.01 0.26 11.81
CA TYR A 27 -11.13 0.53 10.67
C TYR A 27 -9.62 0.46 11.00
N MET A 28 -9.25 0.67 12.26
CA MET A 28 -7.86 0.54 12.70
C MET A 28 -7.42 -0.90 12.94
N VAL A 29 -8.34 -1.84 13.19
CA VAL A 29 -7.99 -3.25 13.44
C VAL A 29 -7.15 -3.86 12.32
N PRO A 30 -7.52 -3.76 11.01
CA PRO A 30 -6.69 -4.29 9.93
C PRO A 30 -5.32 -3.62 9.84
N LEU A 31 -5.24 -2.31 10.10
CA LEU A 31 -3.98 -1.56 10.08
C LEU A 31 -3.04 -2.04 11.19
N LEU A 32 -3.56 -2.19 12.41
CA LEU A 32 -2.81 -2.74 13.54
C LEU A 32 -2.36 -4.18 13.27
N TYR A 33 -3.20 -4.98 12.62
CA TYR A 33 -2.83 -6.34 12.21
C TYR A 33 -1.66 -6.35 11.21
N ILE A 34 -1.66 -5.45 10.23
CA ILE A 34 -0.55 -5.33 9.26
C ILE A 34 0.73 -4.88 9.96
N VAL A 35 0.65 -3.88 10.86
CA VAL A 35 1.81 -3.38 11.61
C VAL A 35 2.38 -4.45 12.54
N THR A 36 1.53 -5.20 13.24
CA THR A 36 2.02 -6.30 14.09
C THR A 36 2.63 -7.43 13.27
N THR A 37 2.04 -7.74 12.12
CA THR A 37 2.56 -8.77 11.20
C THR A 37 3.90 -8.38 10.58
N SER A 38 4.18 -7.09 10.36
CA SER A 38 5.48 -6.66 9.79
C SER A 38 6.66 -6.88 10.73
N PHE A 39 6.42 -7.11 12.03
CA PHE A 39 7.44 -7.47 13.01
C PHE A 39 7.53 -8.99 13.26
N LYS A 40 6.74 -9.82 12.59
CA LYS A 40 6.84 -11.28 12.72
C LYS A 40 8.01 -11.81 11.89
N SER A 41 8.65 -12.88 12.38
CA SER A 41 9.68 -13.61 11.63
C SER A 41 9.08 -14.34 10.42
N TRP A 42 9.91 -14.73 9.44
CA TRP A 42 9.42 -15.44 8.24
C TRP A 42 8.70 -16.75 8.57
N SER A 43 9.21 -17.51 9.55
CA SER A 43 8.60 -18.76 10.00
C SER A 43 7.24 -18.51 10.67
N ASP A 44 7.11 -17.47 11.48
CA ASP A 44 5.85 -17.13 12.17
C ASP A 44 4.75 -16.66 11.20
N ILE A 45 5.12 -16.06 10.07
CA ILE A 45 4.16 -15.63 9.03
C ILE A 45 3.57 -16.84 8.27
N GLN A 46 4.35 -17.91 8.11
CA GLN A 46 3.94 -19.11 7.36
C GLN A 46 3.24 -20.17 8.22
N GLN A 47 3.28 -20.03 9.55
CA GLN A 47 2.66 -20.97 10.47
C GLN A 47 1.12 -20.96 10.36
N VAL A 48 0.55 -22.16 10.34
CA VAL A 48 -0.90 -22.40 10.41
C VAL A 48 -1.14 -23.32 11.62
N PRO A 49 -1.86 -22.90 12.68
CA PRO A 49 -2.62 -21.65 12.85
C PRO A 49 -1.74 -20.41 13.13
N PRO A 50 -2.23 -19.19 12.83
CA PRO A 50 -1.45 -17.96 13.02
C PRO A 50 -1.23 -17.68 14.51
N THR A 51 0.04 -17.53 14.90
CA THR A 51 0.41 -17.18 16.27
C THR A 51 0.21 -15.68 16.52
N ILE A 52 -0.41 -15.35 17.66
CA ILE A 52 -0.57 -13.95 18.11
C ILE A 52 0.68 -13.51 18.88
N THR A 53 1.27 -14.42 19.64
CA THR A 53 2.52 -14.19 20.37
C THR A 53 3.71 -14.54 19.47
N PHE A 54 4.58 -13.57 19.23
CA PHE A 54 5.78 -13.74 18.40
C PHE A 54 6.95 -12.99 19.04
N LYS A 55 8.17 -13.36 18.66
CA LYS A 55 9.37 -12.58 18.99
C LYS A 55 9.55 -11.51 17.92
N PRO A 56 9.52 -10.21 18.26
CA PRO A 56 9.67 -9.15 17.26
C PRO A 56 10.99 -9.28 16.50
N SER A 57 10.92 -9.23 15.18
CA SER A 57 12.06 -9.28 14.29
C SER A 57 12.06 -8.11 13.30
N LEU A 58 13.27 -7.71 12.91
CA LEU A 58 13.53 -6.74 11.86
C LEU A 58 13.86 -7.39 10.51
N GLY A 59 13.80 -8.72 10.40
CA GLY A 59 14.11 -9.47 9.19
C GLY A 59 13.33 -8.99 7.97
N ALA A 60 12.01 -8.78 8.12
CA ALA A 60 11.15 -8.24 7.06
C ALA A 60 11.66 -6.89 6.50
N TYR A 61 12.08 -5.98 7.37
CA TYR A 61 12.60 -4.66 6.97
C TYR A 61 13.96 -4.78 6.27
N ILE A 62 14.88 -5.57 6.82
CA ILE A 62 16.21 -5.79 6.21
C ILE A 62 16.04 -6.37 4.80
N ARG A 63 15.14 -7.36 4.64
CA ARG A 63 14.86 -8.04 3.37
C ARG A 63 14.30 -7.11 2.30
N ILE A 64 13.60 -6.06 2.69
CA ILE A 64 12.98 -5.08 1.80
C ILE A 64 14.04 -4.12 1.20
N PHE A 65 15.09 -3.81 1.97
CA PHE A 65 16.18 -2.92 1.54
C PHE A 65 17.43 -3.67 1.02
N THR A 66 17.38 -5.00 0.92
CA THR A 66 18.53 -5.82 0.49
C THR A 66 18.13 -6.80 -0.60
N SER A 67 19.04 -6.99 -1.56
CA SER A 67 18.97 -8.12 -2.49
C SER A 67 19.65 -9.32 -1.86
N ARG A 68 18.98 -10.47 -1.96
CA ARG A 68 19.34 -11.69 -1.24
C ARG A 68 19.41 -12.87 -2.20
N VAL A 69 20.24 -13.85 -1.86
CA VAL A 69 20.33 -15.16 -2.53
C VAL A 69 20.31 -16.25 -1.48
N VAL A 70 19.68 -17.38 -1.77
CA VAL A 70 19.63 -18.50 -0.83
C VAL A 70 21.03 -19.12 -0.71
N TYR A 71 21.44 -19.47 0.51
CA TYR A 71 22.69 -20.19 0.73
C TYR A 71 22.65 -21.58 0.05
N PRO A 72 23.76 -22.07 -0.53
CA PRO A 72 23.79 -23.41 -1.11
C PRO A 72 23.45 -24.49 -0.09
N VAL A 73 22.74 -25.53 -0.52
CA VAL A 73 22.40 -26.68 0.32
C VAL A 73 23.69 -27.31 0.86
N GLY A 74 23.77 -27.49 2.20
CA GLY A 74 24.96 -28.01 2.88
C GLY A 74 25.90 -26.95 3.46
N THR A 75 25.54 -25.65 3.39
CA THR A 75 26.27 -24.58 4.07
C THR A 75 25.61 -24.24 5.42
N GLU A 76 25.98 -25.01 6.44
CA GLU A 76 25.62 -24.74 7.82
C GLU A 76 26.79 -24.02 8.51
N PHE A 77 26.50 -22.87 9.11
CA PHE A 77 27.50 -22.13 9.88
C PHE A 77 27.47 -22.60 11.34
N THR A 78 28.66 -22.78 11.92
CA THR A 78 28.78 -23.06 13.36
C THR A 78 28.30 -21.87 14.20
N GLU A 79 27.90 -22.10 15.45
CA GLU A 79 27.44 -21.02 16.35
C GLU A 79 28.48 -19.90 16.51
N GLU A 80 29.77 -20.25 16.52
CA GLU A 80 30.89 -19.30 16.56
C GLU A 80 31.02 -18.47 15.28
N GLU A 81 30.69 -19.03 14.11
CA GLU A 81 30.68 -18.31 12.84
C GLU A 81 29.49 -17.38 12.74
N LEU A 82 28.31 -17.80 13.22
CA LEU A 82 27.11 -16.97 13.30
C LEU A 82 27.28 -15.78 14.24
N ALA A 83 27.96 -16.00 15.38
CA ALA A 83 28.26 -14.93 16.33
C ALA A 83 29.22 -13.87 15.75
N ARG A 84 30.05 -14.25 14.78
CA ARG A 84 30.96 -13.33 14.06
C ARG A 84 30.29 -12.56 12.93
N MET A 85 29.11 -12.99 12.46
CA MET A 85 28.37 -12.27 11.42
C MET A 85 27.82 -10.94 11.95
N LYS A 86 27.59 -10.01 11.03
CA LYS A 86 26.87 -8.78 11.38
C LYS A 86 25.45 -9.15 11.82
N TRP A 87 24.93 -8.41 12.79
CA TRP A 87 23.62 -8.68 13.38
C TRP A 87 22.48 -8.83 12.35
N TYR A 88 22.49 -8.03 11.28
CA TYR A 88 21.44 -8.05 10.24
C TYR A 88 21.61 -9.21 9.24
N GLU A 89 22.85 -9.66 9.01
CA GLU A 89 23.12 -10.86 8.19
C GLU A 89 22.70 -12.11 8.96
N ARG A 90 22.96 -12.13 10.27
CA ARG A 90 22.54 -13.21 11.17
C ARG A 90 21.02 -13.41 11.18
N ILE A 91 20.23 -12.35 11.37
CA ILE A 91 18.76 -12.43 11.38
C ILE A 91 18.22 -12.99 10.05
N VAL A 92 18.76 -12.54 8.91
CA VAL A 92 18.31 -13.02 7.60
C VAL A 92 18.68 -14.49 7.39
N TYR A 93 19.87 -14.90 7.82
CA TYR A 93 20.25 -16.31 7.76
C TYR A 93 19.37 -17.19 8.67
N GLU A 94 19.18 -16.79 9.92
CA GLU A 94 18.39 -17.55 10.91
C GLU A 94 16.91 -17.70 10.49
N GLU A 95 16.33 -16.69 9.84
CA GLU A 95 14.92 -16.70 9.44
C GLU A 95 14.63 -17.33 8.09
N THR A 96 15.51 -17.12 7.10
CA THR A 96 15.24 -17.50 5.71
C THR A 96 16.35 -18.32 5.05
N GLY A 97 17.51 -18.48 5.70
CA GLY A 97 18.66 -19.16 5.10
C GLY A 97 19.21 -18.40 3.88
N GLU A 98 19.10 -17.07 3.87
CA GLU A 98 19.54 -16.21 2.75
C GLU A 98 20.78 -15.38 3.09
N LYS A 99 21.63 -15.15 2.08
CA LYS A 99 22.78 -14.24 2.12
C LYS A 99 22.43 -12.89 1.49
N ILE A 100 22.83 -11.80 2.13
CA ILE A 100 22.73 -10.46 1.57
C ILE A 100 23.87 -10.25 0.55
N VAL A 101 23.52 -9.91 -0.70
CA VAL A 101 24.49 -9.72 -1.79
C VAL A 101 24.76 -8.25 -2.06
N ARG A 102 23.68 -7.45 -2.15
CA ARG A 102 23.75 -6.04 -2.52
C ARG A 102 22.61 -5.25 -1.88
N ILE A 103 22.75 -3.94 -1.86
CA ILE A 103 21.67 -3.01 -1.49
C ILE A 103 20.49 -3.20 -2.46
N GLY A 104 19.27 -3.19 -1.95
CA GLY A 104 18.05 -3.37 -2.72
C GLY A 104 17.64 -2.12 -3.50
N ASP A 105 16.93 -2.32 -4.60
CA ASP A 105 16.46 -1.24 -5.48
C ASP A 105 15.21 -0.52 -5.00
N LEU A 106 14.75 -0.78 -3.76
CA LEU A 106 13.51 -0.19 -3.24
C LEU A 106 13.50 1.34 -3.30
N PRO A 107 14.55 2.08 -2.90
CA PRO A 107 14.52 3.54 -2.97
C PRO A 107 14.22 4.07 -4.38
N ARG A 108 14.76 3.41 -5.41
CA ARG A 108 14.51 3.75 -6.82
C ARG A 108 13.07 3.44 -7.21
N ARG A 109 12.56 2.25 -6.84
CA ARG A 109 11.18 1.85 -7.13
C ARG A 109 10.16 2.78 -6.46
N TYR A 110 10.42 3.14 -5.20
CA TYR A 110 9.59 4.08 -4.45
C TYR A 110 9.59 5.47 -5.08
N LEU A 111 10.77 5.97 -5.46
CA LEU A 111 10.89 7.26 -6.14
C LEU A 111 10.14 7.27 -7.49
N ASN A 112 10.25 6.19 -8.28
CA ASN A 112 9.49 6.05 -9.52
C ASN A 112 7.98 6.14 -9.26
N SER A 113 7.46 5.46 -8.24
CA SER A 113 6.04 5.54 -7.87
C SER A 113 5.63 6.95 -7.44
N VAL A 114 6.44 7.64 -6.63
CA VAL A 114 6.17 9.03 -6.21
C VAL A 114 6.14 9.97 -7.41
N ILE A 115 7.11 9.85 -8.33
CA ILE A 115 7.18 10.67 -9.54
C ILE A 115 5.96 10.41 -10.43
N ILE A 116 5.63 9.14 -10.71
CA ILE A 116 4.51 8.79 -11.58
C ILE A 116 3.18 9.25 -10.96
N ALA A 117 2.96 9.01 -9.67
CA ALA A 117 1.72 9.39 -8.99
C ALA A 117 1.54 10.91 -8.94
N SER A 118 2.59 11.66 -8.58
CA SER A 118 2.52 13.12 -8.50
C SER A 118 2.38 13.77 -9.89
N ALA A 119 3.18 13.36 -10.87
CA ALA A 119 3.13 13.91 -12.22
C ALA A 119 1.79 13.61 -12.91
N SER A 120 1.28 12.38 -12.81
CA SER A 120 -0.02 12.02 -13.38
C SER A 120 -1.17 12.75 -12.70
N THR A 121 -1.14 12.91 -11.37
CA THR A 121 -2.16 13.67 -10.63
C THR A 121 -2.15 15.14 -11.03
N ALA A 122 -0.97 15.77 -11.07
CA ALA A 122 -0.83 17.17 -11.47
C ALA A 122 -1.35 17.40 -12.90
N LEU A 123 -0.93 16.55 -13.86
CA LEU A 123 -1.38 16.63 -15.23
C LEU A 123 -2.90 16.44 -15.35
N THR A 124 -3.46 15.49 -14.61
CA THR A 124 -4.91 15.21 -14.61
C THR A 124 -5.71 16.37 -14.04
N ILE A 125 -5.25 16.99 -12.95
CA ILE A 125 -5.91 18.16 -12.36
C ILE A 125 -5.88 19.33 -13.33
N ILE A 126 -4.73 19.61 -13.95
CA ILE A 126 -4.59 20.72 -14.90
C ILE A 126 -5.52 20.53 -16.10
N LEU A 127 -5.39 19.40 -16.81
CA LEU A 127 -6.19 19.14 -18.01
C LEU A 127 -7.68 18.96 -17.67
N GLY A 128 -7.98 18.27 -16.57
CA GLY A 128 -9.35 18.03 -16.10
C GLY A 128 -10.05 19.32 -15.68
N THR A 129 -9.36 20.23 -15.00
CA THR A 129 -9.93 21.52 -14.60
C THR A 129 -10.19 22.42 -15.80
N MET A 130 -9.27 22.46 -16.78
CA MET A 130 -9.49 23.20 -18.02
C MET A 130 -10.69 22.67 -18.80
N ALA A 131 -10.81 21.34 -18.92
CA ALA A 131 -11.97 20.71 -19.58
C ALA A 131 -13.27 21.00 -18.82
N ALA A 132 -13.27 20.84 -17.49
CA ALA A 132 -14.43 21.10 -16.65
C ALA A 132 -14.89 22.57 -16.73
N TYR A 133 -13.94 23.51 -16.74
CA TYR A 133 -14.24 24.93 -16.92
C TYR A 133 -14.94 25.17 -18.26
N GLY A 134 -14.43 24.58 -19.34
CA GLY A 134 -15.03 24.64 -20.67
C GLY A 134 -16.50 24.19 -20.68
N PHE A 135 -16.77 23.00 -20.13
CA PHE A 135 -18.13 22.47 -20.02
C PHE A 135 -19.03 23.27 -19.07
N SER A 136 -18.48 23.87 -18.02
CA SER A 136 -19.28 24.63 -17.04
C SER A 136 -19.70 26.01 -17.55
N ARG A 137 -18.86 26.67 -18.35
CA ARG A 137 -19.06 28.09 -18.69
C ARG A 137 -19.59 28.32 -20.10
N PHE A 138 -19.23 27.46 -21.07
CA PHE A 138 -19.65 27.64 -22.46
C PHE A 138 -20.87 26.78 -22.79
N LYS A 139 -21.72 27.28 -23.69
CA LYS A 139 -22.87 26.55 -24.23
C LYS A 139 -22.39 25.66 -25.38
N ILE A 140 -22.05 24.41 -25.06
CA ILE A 140 -21.58 23.41 -26.03
C ILE A 140 -22.78 22.63 -26.56
N ARG A 141 -22.87 22.45 -27.88
CA ARG A 141 -23.92 21.64 -28.52
C ARG A 141 -23.65 20.15 -28.25
N GLY A 142 -24.65 19.40 -27.79
CA GLY A 142 -24.50 17.97 -27.45
C GLY A 142 -23.70 17.71 -26.16
N LYS A 143 -23.68 18.68 -25.24
CA LYS A 143 -22.93 18.60 -23.98
C LYS A 143 -23.26 17.34 -23.17
N ASP A 144 -24.53 16.97 -23.06
CA ASP A 144 -24.94 15.85 -22.23
C ASP A 144 -24.48 14.51 -22.81
N ASP A 145 -24.53 14.35 -24.13
CA ASP A 145 -24.01 13.18 -24.83
C ASP A 145 -22.48 13.05 -24.67
N LEU A 146 -21.75 14.16 -24.75
CA LEU A 146 -20.31 14.20 -24.53
C LEU A 146 -19.94 13.82 -23.09
N LEU A 147 -20.67 14.35 -22.10
CA LEU A 147 -20.45 14.00 -20.70
C LEU A 147 -20.78 12.54 -20.43
N PHE A 148 -21.85 12.02 -21.02
CA PHE A 148 -22.22 10.61 -20.95
C PHE A 148 -21.12 9.71 -21.55
N PHE A 149 -20.59 10.09 -22.71
CA PHE A 149 -19.49 9.36 -23.35
C PHE A 149 -18.20 9.36 -22.49
N ILE A 150 -17.82 10.50 -21.92
CA ILE A 150 -16.65 10.57 -21.02
C ILE A 150 -16.87 9.67 -19.80
N LEU A 151 -18.06 9.69 -19.20
CA LEU A 151 -18.36 8.86 -18.04
C LEU A 151 -18.32 7.37 -18.38
N SER A 152 -18.87 6.97 -19.52
CA SER A 152 -18.90 5.55 -19.94
C SER A 152 -17.50 4.98 -20.10
N THR A 153 -16.54 5.75 -20.63
CA THR A 153 -15.14 5.30 -20.73
C THR A 153 -14.47 5.04 -19.37
N ARG A 154 -14.93 5.69 -18.29
CA ARG A 154 -14.43 5.47 -16.92
C ARG A 154 -15.04 4.26 -16.21
N MET A 155 -16.15 3.74 -16.73
CA MET A 155 -16.81 2.53 -16.21
C MET A 155 -16.26 1.25 -16.85
N LEU A 156 -15.42 1.39 -17.88
CA LEU A 156 -14.77 0.25 -18.53
C LEU A 156 -13.85 -0.49 -17.52
N PRO A 157 -13.91 -1.83 -17.46
CA PRO A 157 -13.01 -2.59 -16.60
C PRO A 157 -11.54 -2.36 -16.99
N PRO A 158 -10.64 -2.06 -16.04
CA PRO A 158 -9.23 -1.76 -16.36
C PRO A 158 -8.52 -2.86 -17.15
N VAL A 159 -8.91 -4.13 -16.95
CA VAL A 159 -8.35 -5.29 -17.66
C VAL A 159 -8.63 -5.27 -19.16
N VAL A 160 -9.71 -4.64 -19.61
CA VAL A 160 -10.04 -4.53 -21.05
C VAL A 160 -9.06 -3.59 -21.74
N VAL A 161 -8.58 -2.57 -21.04
CA VAL A 161 -7.64 -1.57 -21.56
C VAL A 161 -6.19 -2.05 -21.50
N ILE A 162 -5.83 -2.87 -20.52
CA ILE A 162 -4.43 -3.26 -20.29
C ILE A 162 -3.84 -4.11 -21.42
N ILE A 163 -4.64 -5.02 -22.02
CA ILE A 163 -4.17 -5.93 -23.07
C ILE A 163 -3.80 -5.16 -24.35
N PRO A 164 -4.68 -4.30 -24.93
CA PRO A 164 -4.32 -3.50 -26.09
C PRO A 164 -3.10 -2.60 -25.85
N VAL A 165 -3.04 -1.93 -24.69
CA VAL A 165 -1.92 -1.06 -24.35
C VAL A 165 -0.61 -1.84 -24.29
N PHE A 166 -0.63 -3.04 -23.68
CA PHE A 166 0.53 -3.93 -23.69
C PHE A 166 0.95 -4.32 -25.12
N LEU A 167 0.00 -4.67 -25.99
CA LEU A 167 0.30 -5.02 -27.39
C LEU A 167 0.91 -3.83 -28.14
N MET A 168 0.39 -2.61 -27.94
CA MET A 168 0.97 -1.40 -28.54
C MET A 168 2.43 -1.22 -28.13
N PHE A 169 2.75 -1.33 -26.84
CA PHE A 169 4.13 -1.24 -26.37
C PHE A 169 5.01 -2.39 -26.87
N ARG A 170 4.45 -3.60 -27.02
CA ARG A 170 5.17 -4.74 -27.58
C ARG A 170 5.51 -4.55 -29.06
N TYR A 171 4.65 -3.93 -29.86
CA TYR A 171 4.94 -3.66 -31.27
C TYR A 171 5.97 -2.55 -31.48
N LEU A 172 6.15 -1.67 -30.49
CA LEU A 172 7.11 -0.57 -30.52
C LEU A 172 8.55 -0.99 -30.17
N ASN A 173 8.76 -2.23 -29.72
CA ASN A 173 10.03 -2.74 -29.21
C ASN A 173 10.42 -4.05 -29.88
#